data_AF-A0A0H2RZ77-F1
#
_entry.id   AF-A0A0H2RZ77-F1
#
_cell.length_a   1.000
_cell.length_b   1.000
_cell.length_c   1.000
_cell.angle_alpha   90.00
_cell.angle_beta   90.00
_cell.angle_gamma   90.00
#
_symmetry.space_group_name_H-M   'P 1'
#
loop_
_entity.id
_entity.type
_entity.pdbx_description
1 polymer ?
#
loop_
_entity_poly.entity_id
_entity_poly.type
_entity_poly.pdbx_seq_one_letter_code
_entity_poly.pdbx_strand_id
1 'polypeptide(L)'
;MADSQKLRLEFPLAPKRGRLSDKDWEKCLTVEPMDRLPAPLIPKDGSYKLRPPRLHYGWALGDPDVLLEVARAKNIPPRDRNKPTAPPKNDRSSINADEDEEGDEEEGYDTEDDSEACPPSVSMTTSWLRMDALDAVAKELELEGEPYVIEVFLPGKGRVRMVALTNNYELSDRLLKRRDFDELRKYLKFEGGPMWYLDTYHWTWNSERYWNR
;
A
#
# COMPACT_ATOMS: atom_id res chain seq x y z
N MET A 1 32.10 0.54 21.97
CA MET A 1 32.06 0.51 20.50
C MET A 1 31.28 -0.73 20.12
N ALA A 2 30.00 -0.58 19.78
CA ALA A 2 29.17 -1.72 19.40
C ALA A 2 29.45 -2.03 17.93
N ASP A 3 29.85 -3.27 17.66
CA ASP A 3 29.98 -3.82 16.31
C ASP A 3 28.68 -3.59 15.54
N SER A 4 28.74 -2.75 14.52
CA SER A 4 27.65 -2.60 13.56
C SER A 4 27.65 -3.86 12.71
N GLN A 5 27.00 -4.92 13.22
CA GLN A 5 26.67 -6.09 12.42
C GLN A 5 25.90 -5.59 11.22
N LYS A 6 26.56 -5.57 10.06
CA LYS A 6 25.98 -5.15 8.79
C LYS A 6 24.84 -6.13 8.51
N LEU A 7 23.60 -5.69 8.76
CA LEU A 7 22.39 -6.48 8.53
C LEU A 7 22.49 -7.09 7.13
N ARG A 8 22.63 -8.42 7.07
CA ARG A 8 22.61 -9.16 5.82
C ARG A 8 21.15 -9.30 5.41
N LEU A 9 20.69 -8.34 4.62
CA LEU A 9 19.38 -8.41 4.01
C LEU A 9 19.36 -9.56 3.00
N GLU A 10 18.29 -10.35 3.03
CA GLU A 10 18.00 -11.39 2.04
C GLU A 10 16.83 -10.95 1.17
N PHE A 11 16.64 -11.62 0.03
CA PHE A 11 15.49 -11.38 -0.82
C PHE A 11 14.18 -11.61 -0.02
N PRO A 12 13.16 -10.73 -0.12
CA PRO A 12 13.00 -9.61 -1.07
C PRO A 12 13.65 -8.28 -0.65
N LEU A 13 14.21 -8.18 0.56
CA LEU A 13 14.86 -6.96 1.07
C LEU A 13 16.27 -6.73 0.49
N ALA A 14 16.81 -7.69 -0.26
CA ALA A 14 18.00 -7.55 -1.08
C ALA A 14 17.69 -7.94 -2.54
N PRO A 15 18.36 -7.32 -3.52
CA PRO A 15 18.12 -7.63 -4.92
C PRO A 15 18.57 -9.06 -5.23
N LYS A 16 17.73 -9.81 -5.94
CA LYS A 16 18.03 -11.15 -6.46
C LYS A 16 18.32 -11.07 -7.96
N ARG A 17 19.33 -11.77 -8.46
CA ARG A 17 19.55 -11.90 -9.92
C ARG A 17 18.61 -12.93 -10.55
N GLY A 18 18.18 -12.67 -11.78
CA GLY A 18 17.37 -13.60 -12.58
C GLY A 18 15.87 -13.35 -12.47
N ARG A 19 15.07 -14.28 -13.02
CA ARG A 19 13.61 -14.19 -13.03
C ARG A 19 13.04 -14.45 -11.63
N LEU A 20 11.95 -13.75 -11.34
CA LEU A 20 11.11 -14.01 -10.17
C LEU A 20 10.28 -15.27 -10.42
N SER A 21 10.00 -15.99 -9.35
CA SER A 21 9.23 -17.23 -9.32
C SER A 21 8.22 -17.20 -8.18
N ASP A 22 7.27 -18.13 -8.16
CA ASP A 22 6.29 -18.21 -7.07
C ASP A 22 6.95 -18.45 -5.71
N LYS A 23 8.09 -19.15 -5.69
CA LYS A 23 8.91 -19.32 -4.46
C LYS A 23 9.47 -18.00 -3.93
N ASP A 24 9.66 -17.01 -4.78
CA ASP A 24 10.09 -15.67 -4.37
C ASP A 24 8.93 -14.90 -3.74
N TRP A 25 7.71 -15.12 -4.22
CA TRP A 25 6.50 -14.61 -3.58
C TRP A 25 6.32 -15.20 -2.17
N GLU A 26 6.50 -16.51 -2.01
CA GLU A 26 6.43 -17.17 -0.70
C GLU A 26 7.42 -16.58 0.32
N LYS A 27 8.61 -16.17 -0.12
CA LYS A 27 9.59 -15.48 0.75
C LYS A 27 9.12 -14.12 1.25
N CYS A 28 8.18 -13.47 0.55
CA CYS A 28 7.61 -12.22 1.03
C CYS A 28 6.71 -12.43 2.23
N LEU A 29 6.05 -13.59 2.29
CA LEU A 29 5.22 -14.00 3.42
C LEU A 29 6.03 -14.28 4.68
N THR A 30 7.36 -14.38 4.59
CA THR A 30 8.24 -14.63 5.73
C THR A 30 8.97 -13.37 6.22
N VAL A 31 8.74 -12.22 5.59
CA VAL A 31 9.41 -10.96 5.98
C VAL A 31 8.76 -10.39 7.24
N GLU A 32 9.52 -10.36 8.33
CA GLU A 32 9.06 -9.75 9.57
C GLU A 32 8.98 -8.21 9.48
N PRO A 33 7.98 -7.59 10.11
CA PRO A 33 7.93 -6.14 10.24
C PRO A 33 9.15 -5.59 10.99
N MET A 34 9.64 -4.43 10.59
CA MET A 34 10.87 -3.84 11.16
C MET A 34 10.56 -2.57 11.95
N ASP A 35 11.19 -2.39 13.10
CA ASP A 35 11.10 -1.16 13.89
C ASP A 35 11.82 0.02 13.21
N ARG A 36 12.92 -0.28 12.50
CA ARG A 36 13.75 0.69 11.80
C ARG A 36 13.96 0.25 10.37
N LEU A 37 13.82 1.19 9.44
CA LEU A 37 14.09 0.94 8.03
C LEU A 37 15.61 0.84 7.77
N PRO A 38 16.11 -0.29 7.26
CA PRO A 38 17.51 -0.43 6.85
C PRO A 38 17.89 0.60 5.76
N ALA A 39 19.06 1.23 5.90
CA ALA A 39 19.54 2.24 4.95
C ALA A 39 19.54 1.83 3.46
N PRO A 40 19.84 0.57 3.07
CA PRO A 40 19.73 0.13 1.67
C PRO A 40 18.32 0.19 1.08
N LEU A 41 17.28 0.22 1.94
CA LEU A 41 15.88 0.29 1.54
C LEU A 41 15.36 1.71 1.44
N ILE A 42 16.19 2.72 1.76
CA ILE A 42 15.87 4.12 1.50
C ILE A 42 16.25 4.42 0.03
N PRO A 43 15.30 4.82 -0.81
CA PRO A 43 15.58 5.23 -2.19
C PRO A 43 16.62 6.36 -2.20
N LYS A 44 17.59 6.25 -3.10
CA LYS A 44 18.58 7.32 -3.32
C LYS A 44 18.14 8.15 -4.52
N ASP A 45 18.11 9.46 -4.33
CA ASP A 45 17.76 10.41 -5.38
C ASP A 45 18.63 10.22 -6.62
N GLY A 46 17.99 10.26 -7.80
CA GLY A 46 18.65 10.12 -9.10
C GLY A 46 19.07 8.70 -9.51
N SER A 47 18.93 7.69 -8.66
CA SER A 47 19.23 6.30 -9.03
C SER A 47 18.01 5.56 -9.59
N TYR A 48 17.86 5.59 -10.91
CA TYR A 48 16.78 4.85 -11.61
C TYR A 48 17.05 3.35 -11.78
N LYS A 49 18.31 2.91 -11.67
CA LYS A 49 18.73 1.56 -12.07
C LYS A 49 18.37 0.46 -11.07
N LEU A 50 18.26 0.82 -9.79
CA LEU A 50 18.00 -0.15 -8.74
C LEU A 50 17.20 0.53 -7.63
N ARG A 51 15.88 0.34 -7.68
CA ARG A 51 14.96 0.87 -6.69
C ARG A 51 14.60 -0.24 -5.69
N PRO A 52 14.67 0.02 -4.37
CA PRO A 52 14.28 -0.97 -3.36
C PRO A 52 12.79 -1.34 -3.49
N PRO A 53 12.33 -2.40 -2.82
CA PRO A 53 10.91 -2.61 -2.65
C PRO A 53 10.29 -1.43 -1.88
N ARG A 54 8.98 -1.26 -2.04
CA ARG A 54 8.22 -0.30 -1.24
C ARG A 54 7.90 -0.91 0.12
N LEU A 55 8.12 -0.10 1.15
CA LEU A 55 7.71 -0.42 2.52
C LEU A 55 6.84 0.70 3.06
N HIS A 56 5.86 0.33 3.87
CA HIS A 56 4.92 1.24 4.51
C HIS A 56 5.15 1.25 6.02
N TYR A 57 5.05 2.42 6.63
CA TYR A 57 5.19 2.60 8.07
C TYR A 57 3.85 2.90 8.73
N GLY A 58 3.47 2.12 9.75
CA GLY A 58 2.16 2.21 10.40
C GLY A 58 1.75 0.90 11.09
N TRP A 59 0.45 0.58 11.11
CA TRP A 59 -0.09 -0.59 11.82
C TRP A 59 -0.89 -1.52 10.92
N ALA A 60 -0.52 -2.79 10.90
CA ALA A 60 -1.34 -3.84 10.31
C ALA A 60 -2.65 -3.98 11.10
N LEU A 61 -3.77 -4.06 10.38
CA LEU A 61 -5.08 -4.27 10.99
C LEU A 61 -5.19 -5.74 11.41
N GLY A 62 -5.41 -5.96 12.71
CA GLY A 62 -5.72 -7.29 13.23
C GLY A 62 -7.06 -7.80 12.73
N ASP A 63 -8.03 -6.89 12.62
CA ASP A 63 -9.36 -7.11 12.05
C ASP A 63 -9.53 -6.25 10.77
N PRO A 64 -9.77 -6.87 9.60
CA PRO A 64 -9.94 -6.14 8.34
C PRO A 64 -11.20 -5.26 8.29
N ASP A 65 -12.15 -5.45 9.20
CA ASP A 65 -13.46 -4.79 9.18
C ASP A 65 -13.60 -3.64 10.17
N VAL A 66 -12.58 -3.36 11.00
CA VAL A 66 -12.58 -2.23 11.94
C VAL A 66 -12.91 -0.89 11.27
N LEU A 67 -12.39 -0.65 10.05
CA LEU A 67 -12.68 0.58 9.30
C LEU A 67 -14.11 0.59 8.72
N LEU A 68 -14.71 -0.58 8.47
CA LEU A 68 -16.12 -0.67 8.07
C LEU A 68 -17.05 -0.42 9.26
N GLU A 69 -16.67 -0.86 10.45
CA GLU A 69 -17.39 -0.53 11.68
C GLU A 69 -17.36 0.96 11.97
N VAL A 70 -16.19 1.61 11.79
CA VAL A 70 -16.06 3.07 11.87
C VAL A 70 -16.95 3.75 10.84
N ALA A 71 -16.97 3.27 9.59
CA ALA A 71 -17.84 3.81 8.55
C ALA A 71 -19.31 3.76 8.95
N ARG A 72 -19.75 2.62 9.51
CA ARG A 72 -21.12 2.42 10.00
C ARG A 72 -21.43 3.35 11.18
N ALA A 73 -20.55 3.43 12.17
CA ALA A 73 -20.74 4.27 13.35
C ALA A 73 -20.84 5.76 13.00
N LYS A 74 -20.13 6.18 11.95
CA LYS A 74 -20.14 7.56 11.44
C LYS A 74 -21.19 7.83 10.36
N ASN A 75 -22.02 6.85 10.01
CA ASN A 75 -23.01 6.93 8.93
C ASN A 75 -22.41 7.37 7.58
N ILE A 76 -21.20 6.90 7.27
CA ILE A 76 -20.53 7.20 5.99
C ILE A 76 -21.21 6.36 4.90
N PRO A 77 -21.84 6.98 3.89
CA PRO A 77 -22.50 6.25 2.83
C PRO A 77 -21.45 5.65 1.87
N PRO A 78 -21.71 4.48 1.26
CA PRO A 78 -20.92 4.00 0.14
C PRO A 78 -20.91 5.03 -1.00
N ARG A 79 -19.76 5.21 -1.66
CA ARG A 79 -19.68 6.07 -2.85
C ARG A 79 -20.60 5.53 -3.95
N ASP A 80 -21.33 6.43 -4.59
CA ASP A 80 -22.10 6.11 -5.80
C ASP A 80 -21.14 5.86 -6.95
N ARG A 81 -21.19 4.66 -7.55
CA ARG A 81 -20.33 4.27 -8.69
C ARG A 81 -20.57 5.15 -9.91
N ASN A 82 -21.76 5.75 -10.04
CA ASN A 82 -22.17 6.51 -11.21
C ASN A 82 -21.83 8.00 -11.10
N LYS A 83 -21.25 8.44 -9.99
CA LYS A 83 -20.89 9.85 -9.78
C LYS A 83 -19.37 10.00 -9.93
N PRO A 84 -18.87 10.74 -10.94
CA PRO A 84 -17.44 10.99 -11.07
C PRO A 84 -16.96 11.74 -9.82
N THR A 85 -16.16 11.08 -8.99
CA THR A 85 -15.39 11.78 -7.97
C THR A 85 -14.17 12.38 -8.64
N ALA A 86 -13.98 13.69 -8.51
CA ALA A 86 -12.72 14.31 -8.89
C ALA A 86 -11.57 13.52 -8.23
N PRO A 87 -10.54 13.12 -9.00
CA PRO A 87 -9.39 12.45 -8.42
C PRO A 87 -8.77 13.35 -7.34
N PRO A 88 -8.14 12.76 -6.29
CA PRO A 88 -7.35 13.54 -5.36
C PRO A 88 -6.37 14.41 -6.17
N LYS A 89 -6.40 15.72 -5.94
CA LYS A 89 -5.59 16.70 -6.67
C LYS A 89 -4.12 16.41 -6.41
N ASN A 90 -3.50 15.62 -7.27
CA ASN A 90 -2.06 15.55 -7.38
C ASN A 90 -1.64 16.78 -8.19
N ASP A 91 -1.42 17.90 -7.49
CA ASP A 91 -0.80 19.09 -8.07
C ASP A 91 0.68 18.78 -8.36
N ARG A 92 0.94 18.10 -9.49
CA ARG A 92 2.17 18.32 -10.28
C ARG A 92 2.18 17.58 -11.63
N SER A 93 2.57 18.39 -12.61
CA SER A 93 3.00 18.12 -14.00
C SER A 93 1.95 17.80 -15.06
N SER A 94 1.63 18.88 -15.78
CA SER A 94 1.39 19.01 -17.21
C SER A 94 1.86 17.83 -18.07
N ILE A 95 1.00 17.35 -18.97
CA ILE A 95 1.31 16.98 -20.36
C ILE A 95 0.01 17.14 -21.16
N ASN A 96 0.15 17.73 -22.35
CA ASN A 96 -0.91 18.05 -23.31
C ASN A 96 -1.67 16.80 -23.75
N ALA A 97 -2.99 16.91 -23.88
CA ALA A 97 -3.81 15.93 -24.58
C ALA A 97 -4.25 16.57 -25.89
N ASP A 98 -3.57 16.17 -26.96
CA ASP A 98 -4.08 16.31 -28.32
C ASP A 98 -5.26 15.35 -28.47
N GLU A 99 -6.32 15.88 -29.07
CA GLU A 99 -7.52 15.19 -29.53
C GLU A 99 -7.13 14.20 -30.62
N ASP A 100 -7.64 12.97 -30.55
CA ASP A 100 -7.95 12.17 -31.75
C ASP A 100 -9.03 11.14 -31.41
N GLU A 101 -10.02 11.12 -32.30
CA GLU A 101 -11.34 10.54 -32.22
C GLU A 101 -11.41 9.22 -33.03
N GLU A 102 -12.34 8.36 -32.61
CA GLU A 102 -12.99 7.27 -33.37
C GLU A 102 -12.33 5.89 -33.56
N GLY A 103 -13.19 4.85 -33.41
CA GLY A 103 -12.92 3.48 -33.86
C GLY A 103 -13.68 2.39 -33.11
N ASP A 104 -15.00 2.40 -33.23
CA ASP A 104 -15.99 1.38 -32.82
C ASP A 104 -15.75 0.04 -33.54
N GLU A 105 -15.66 -1.12 -32.87
CA GLU A 105 -16.08 -2.45 -33.37
C GLU A 105 -16.28 -3.44 -32.19
N GLU A 106 -17.54 -3.75 -31.86
CA GLU A 106 -17.94 -4.83 -30.97
C GLU A 106 -17.84 -6.20 -31.68
N GLU A 107 -17.11 -7.15 -31.10
CA GLU A 107 -17.31 -8.58 -31.39
C GLU A 107 -17.63 -9.34 -30.09
N GLY A 108 -18.85 -9.89 -30.05
CA GLY A 108 -19.35 -10.72 -28.96
C GLY A 108 -18.84 -12.15 -29.05
N TYR A 109 -18.09 -12.58 -28.05
CA TYR A 109 -17.76 -13.98 -27.79
C TYR A 109 -18.60 -14.48 -26.63
N ASP A 110 -19.66 -15.21 -26.96
CA ASP A 110 -20.47 -15.97 -26.03
C ASP A 110 -19.61 -17.13 -25.49
N THR A 111 -19.09 -16.98 -24.27
CA THR A 111 -18.34 -18.03 -23.59
C THR A 111 -19.16 -18.43 -22.37
N GLU A 112 -19.92 -19.52 -22.51
CA GLU A 112 -20.47 -20.27 -21.37
C GLU A 112 -19.30 -20.88 -20.58
N ASP A 113 -18.66 -20.08 -19.74
CA ASP A 113 -17.61 -20.51 -18.82
C ASP A 113 -18.24 -20.81 -17.46
N ASP A 114 -18.41 -22.10 -17.17
CA ASP A 114 -18.66 -22.71 -15.87
C ASP A 114 -17.49 -22.42 -14.89
N SER A 115 -17.24 -21.13 -14.68
CA SER A 115 -16.23 -20.64 -13.75
C SER A 115 -16.77 -20.82 -12.33
N GLU A 116 -16.21 -21.82 -11.65
CA GLU A 116 -16.30 -22.01 -10.21
C GLU A 116 -16.28 -20.64 -9.51
N ALA A 117 -17.24 -20.42 -8.61
CA ALA A 117 -17.46 -19.14 -7.96
C ALA A 117 -16.14 -18.55 -7.45
N CYS A 118 -15.65 -17.53 -8.17
CA CYS A 118 -14.51 -16.75 -7.73
C CYS A 118 -14.76 -16.31 -6.28
N PRO A 119 -13.81 -16.56 -5.35
CA PRO A 119 -13.97 -16.08 -3.98
C PRO A 119 -14.21 -14.57 -4.02
N PRO A 120 -15.04 -14.02 -3.11
CA PRO A 120 -15.55 -12.67 -3.25
C PRO A 120 -14.40 -11.68 -3.37
N SER A 121 -14.20 -11.17 -4.60
CA SER A 121 -13.30 -10.07 -4.82
C SER A 121 -13.85 -8.91 -4.01
N VAL A 122 -13.03 -8.33 -3.14
CA VAL A 122 -13.46 -7.19 -2.34
C VAL A 122 -13.91 -6.12 -3.31
N SER A 123 -15.20 -5.81 -3.30
CA SER A 123 -15.77 -4.77 -4.16
C SER A 123 -15.02 -3.45 -3.96
N MET A 124 -14.69 -2.77 -5.06
CA MET A 124 -14.11 -1.42 -5.03
C MET A 124 -14.84 -0.47 -4.06
N THR A 125 -16.16 -0.62 -3.96
CA THR A 125 -17.01 0.11 -3.03
C THR A 125 -16.57 -0.08 -1.57
N THR A 126 -16.22 -1.30 -1.17
CA THR A 126 -15.78 -1.63 0.19
C THR A 126 -14.36 -1.10 0.46
N SER A 127 -13.50 -1.01 -0.55
CA SER A 127 -12.18 -0.39 -0.41
C SER A 127 -12.29 1.13 -0.24
N TRP A 128 -13.10 1.79 -1.06
CA TRP A 128 -13.36 3.22 -0.90
C TRP A 128 -14.01 3.55 0.44
N LEU A 129 -14.96 2.75 0.91
CA LEU A 129 -15.61 2.99 2.19
C LEU A 129 -14.62 2.96 3.37
N ARG A 130 -13.62 2.08 3.35
CA ARG A 130 -12.56 2.05 4.36
C ARG A 130 -11.66 3.28 4.29
N MET A 131 -11.35 3.76 3.09
CA MET A 131 -10.57 5.00 2.90
C MET A 131 -11.36 6.21 3.41
N ASP A 132 -12.64 6.34 3.04
CA ASP A 132 -13.53 7.42 3.50
C ASP A 132 -13.68 7.42 5.03
N ALA A 133 -13.76 6.24 5.64
CA ALA A 133 -13.78 6.09 7.09
C ALA A 133 -12.49 6.59 7.75
N LEU A 134 -11.33 6.21 7.20
CA LEU A 134 -10.04 6.68 7.70
C LEU A 134 -9.88 8.20 7.51
N ASP A 135 -10.30 8.74 6.37
CA ASP A 135 -10.28 10.19 6.09
C ASP A 135 -11.16 10.96 7.08
N ALA A 136 -12.34 10.43 7.39
CA ALA A 136 -13.24 11.03 8.38
C ALA A 136 -12.62 11.03 9.79
N VAL A 137 -11.93 9.95 10.17
CA VAL A 137 -11.19 9.87 11.44
C VAL A 137 -10.02 10.85 11.45
N ALA A 138 -9.25 10.92 10.36
CA ALA A 138 -8.11 11.84 10.26
C ALA A 138 -8.55 13.30 10.42
N LYS A 139 -9.68 13.68 9.81
CA LYS A 139 -10.28 15.02 9.97
C LYS A 139 -10.80 15.28 11.38
N GLU A 140 -11.48 14.32 11.99
CA GLU A 140 -11.99 14.45 13.36
C GLU A 140 -10.87 14.63 14.40
N LEU A 141 -9.75 13.93 14.21
CA LEU A 141 -8.58 14.01 15.08
C LEU A 141 -7.65 15.19 14.74
N GLU A 142 -7.98 15.96 13.70
CA GLU A 142 -7.17 17.06 13.18
C GLU A 142 -5.71 16.64 12.92
N LEU A 143 -5.53 15.46 12.30
CA LEU A 143 -4.20 14.95 11.98
C LEU A 143 -3.52 15.86 10.95
N GLU A 144 -2.22 16.06 11.12
CA GLU A 144 -1.43 16.81 10.16
C GLU A 144 -0.92 15.93 9.01
N GLY A 145 -0.63 14.67 9.31
CA GLY A 145 -0.38 13.65 8.31
C GLY A 145 -1.66 13.08 7.70
N GLU A 146 -1.56 12.62 6.46
CA GLU A 146 -2.63 11.95 5.73
C GLU A 146 -2.44 10.42 5.77
N PRO A 147 -3.00 9.71 6.77
CA PRO A 147 -2.94 8.26 6.81
C PRO A 147 -3.73 7.66 5.65
N TYR A 148 -3.31 6.48 5.18
CA TYR A 148 -3.97 5.79 4.07
C TYR A 148 -4.05 4.28 4.32
N VAL A 149 -4.99 3.63 3.63
CA VAL A 149 -5.17 2.18 3.70
C VAL A 149 -4.37 1.52 2.58
N ILE A 150 -3.56 0.52 2.93
CA ILE A 150 -2.75 -0.25 1.97
C ILE A 150 -2.74 -1.74 2.35
N GLU A 151 -2.36 -2.61 1.41
CA GLU A 151 -2.20 -4.04 1.64
C GLU A 151 -0.71 -4.41 1.73
N VAL A 152 -0.33 -5.06 2.83
CA VAL A 152 1.06 -5.42 3.14
C VAL A 152 1.18 -6.90 3.50
N PHE A 153 2.40 -7.43 3.42
CA PHE A 153 2.71 -8.76 3.91
C PHE A 153 2.88 -8.78 5.43
N LEU A 154 2.32 -9.82 6.06
CA LEU A 154 2.48 -10.10 7.48
C LEU A 154 2.68 -11.60 7.70
N PRO A 155 3.82 -12.02 8.28
CA PRO A 155 4.08 -13.43 8.54
C PRO A 155 2.98 -14.14 9.32
N GLY A 156 2.64 -15.35 8.88
CA GLY A 156 1.56 -16.15 9.44
C GLY A 156 0.14 -15.69 9.11
N LYS A 157 -0.05 -14.47 8.58
CA LYS A 157 -1.36 -13.94 8.17
C LYS A 157 -1.50 -13.72 6.66
N GLY A 158 -0.39 -13.74 5.93
CA GLY A 158 -0.39 -13.55 4.48
C GLY A 158 -0.49 -12.08 4.10
N ARG A 159 -1.54 -11.70 3.37
CA ARG A 159 -1.81 -10.31 3.01
C ARG A 159 -2.79 -9.70 3.99
N VAL A 160 -2.47 -8.53 4.51
CA VAL A 160 -3.31 -7.83 5.50
C VAL A 160 -3.44 -6.36 5.13
N ARG A 161 -4.58 -5.78 5.48
CA ARG A 161 -4.76 -4.33 5.38
C ARG A 161 -4.00 -3.65 6.50
N MET A 162 -3.52 -2.45 6.22
CA MET A 162 -2.72 -1.64 7.12
C MET A 162 -3.17 -0.19 7.02
N VAL A 163 -3.15 0.52 8.16
CA VAL A 163 -3.18 1.98 8.20
C VAL A 163 -1.73 2.47 8.16
N ALA A 164 -1.33 3.03 7.04
CA ALA A 164 0.01 3.54 6.80
C ALA A 164 0.05 5.07 6.90
N LEU A 165 1.18 5.60 7.36
CA LEU A 165 1.42 7.03 7.57
C LEU A 165 2.39 7.61 6.54
N THR A 166 3.39 6.81 6.18
CA THR A 166 4.37 7.14 5.14
C THR A 166 4.88 5.86 4.49
N ASN A 167 5.68 6.02 3.44
CA ASN A 167 6.43 4.94 2.82
C ASN A 167 7.90 5.35 2.67
N ASN A 168 8.76 4.39 2.34
CA ASN A 168 10.21 4.63 2.22
C ASN A 168 10.60 5.63 1.12
N TYR A 169 9.72 5.96 0.18
CA TYR A 169 9.94 6.95 -0.88
C TYR A 169 9.53 8.37 -0.51
N GLU A 170 8.69 8.53 0.51
CA GLU A 170 8.10 9.82 0.91
C GLU A 170 8.63 10.29 2.28
N LEU A 171 9.78 9.76 2.71
CA LEU A 171 10.38 10.06 4.01
C LEU A 171 10.76 11.53 4.19
N SER A 172 11.17 12.21 3.11
CA SER A 172 11.53 13.63 3.12
C SER A 172 10.30 14.54 3.10
N ASP A 173 9.20 14.08 2.53
CA ASP A 173 8.08 14.92 2.13
C ASP A 173 6.98 14.95 3.20
N ARG A 174 6.88 13.90 4.02
CA ARG A 174 5.87 13.78 5.08
C ARG A 174 6.48 14.03 6.46
N LEU A 175 6.22 15.20 7.04
CA LEU A 175 6.49 15.49 8.45
C LEU A 175 5.46 14.79 9.34
N LEU A 176 5.76 13.57 9.76
CA LEU A 176 4.91 12.85 10.71
C LEU A 176 5.14 13.39 12.13
N LYS A 177 4.11 13.99 12.73
CA LYS A 177 4.18 14.44 14.13
C LYS A 177 3.85 13.31 15.09
N ARG A 178 4.59 13.26 16.21
CA ARG A 178 4.37 12.29 17.29
C ARG A 178 2.90 12.24 17.77
N ARG A 179 2.24 13.40 17.80
CA ARG A 179 0.82 13.54 18.17
C ARG A 179 -0.08 12.66 17.32
N ASP A 180 0.10 12.67 16.00
CA ASP A 180 -0.75 11.91 15.07
C ASP A 180 -0.68 10.41 15.33
N PHE A 181 0.51 9.91 15.70
CA PHE A 181 0.68 8.51 16.08
C PHE A 181 -0.11 8.16 17.34
N ASP A 182 -0.03 9.01 18.36
CA ASP A 182 -0.68 8.77 19.64
C ASP A 182 -2.21 8.82 19.51
N GLU A 183 -2.74 9.77 18.72
CA GLU A 183 -4.18 9.89 18.46
C GLU A 183 -4.73 8.70 17.66
N LEU A 184 -4.09 8.32 16.55
CA LEU A 184 -4.52 7.17 15.75
C LEU A 184 -4.41 5.86 16.53
N ARG A 185 -3.31 5.67 17.27
CA ARG A 185 -3.12 4.49 18.12
C ARG A 185 -4.22 4.38 19.16
N LYS A 186 -4.57 5.48 19.82
CA LYS A 186 -5.62 5.51 20.83
C LYS A 186 -7.00 5.25 20.22
N TYR A 187 -7.30 5.88 19.08
CA TYR A 187 -8.59 5.78 18.42
C TYR A 187 -8.87 4.36 17.91
N LEU A 188 -7.93 3.80 17.14
CA LEU A 188 -8.06 2.46 16.55
C LEU A 188 -7.59 1.34 17.49
N LYS A 189 -7.20 1.69 18.72
CA LYS A 189 -6.76 0.77 19.78
C LYS A 189 -5.60 -0.12 19.33
N PHE A 190 -4.63 0.44 18.60
CA PHE A 190 -3.47 -0.32 18.14
C PHE A 190 -2.54 -0.69 19.30
N GLU A 191 -2.06 -1.93 19.27
CA GLU A 191 -1.02 -2.42 20.17
C GLU A 191 0.37 -2.08 19.61
N GLY A 192 1.30 -1.76 20.51
CA GLY A 192 2.67 -1.42 20.13
C GLY A 192 2.83 -0.10 19.34
N GLY A 193 4.05 0.11 18.85
CA GLY A 193 4.38 1.20 17.94
C GLY A 193 4.16 0.80 16.47
N PRO A 194 4.10 1.77 15.56
CA PRO A 194 4.09 1.48 14.12
C PRO A 194 5.40 0.81 13.71
N MET A 195 5.32 -0.03 12.67
CA MET A 195 6.47 -0.75 12.10
C MET A 195 6.48 -0.61 10.59
N TRP A 196 7.60 -0.99 9.97
CA TRP A 196 7.79 -1.06 8.53
C TRP A 196 7.35 -2.43 8.00
N TYR A 197 6.41 -2.43 7.06
CA TYR A 197 5.89 -3.62 6.41
C TYR A 197 6.18 -3.59 4.91
N LEU A 198 6.40 -4.77 4.32
CA LEU A 198 6.60 -4.91 2.88
C LEU A 198 5.28 -4.76 2.14
N ASP A 199 5.23 -3.86 1.15
CA ASP A 199 4.08 -3.67 0.27
C ASP A 199 3.77 -4.95 -0.52
N THR A 200 2.50 -5.25 -0.81
CA THR A 200 2.14 -6.46 -1.58
C THR A 200 2.24 -6.31 -3.10
N TYR A 201 2.24 -5.09 -3.62
CA TYR A 201 2.22 -4.80 -5.05
C TYR A 201 3.61 -4.43 -5.59
N HIS A 202 4.34 -3.63 -4.83
CA HIS A 202 5.69 -3.12 -5.09
C HIS A 202 6.72 -3.81 -4.19
N TRP A 203 6.56 -5.12 -3.98
CA TRP A 203 7.37 -5.94 -3.07
C TRP A 203 8.78 -6.29 -3.58
N THR A 204 9.07 -5.98 -4.84
CA THR A 204 10.34 -6.34 -5.50
C THR A 204 11.20 -5.12 -5.77
N TRP A 205 12.50 -5.36 -5.92
CA TRP A 205 13.41 -4.36 -6.48
C TRP A 205 13.04 -4.06 -7.93
N ASN A 206 12.67 -2.82 -8.23
CA ASN A 206 12.43 -2.41 -9.61
C ASN A 206 13.78 -2.16 -10.29
N SER A 207 14.17 -3.08 -11.18
CA SER A 207 15.22 -2.85 -12.17
C SER A 207 14.68 -3.26 -13.53
N GLU A 208 14.94 -2.44 -14.55
CA GLU A 208 14.67 -2.77 -15.96
C GLU A 208 15.26 -4.13 -16.36
N ARG A 209 16.27 -4.63 -15.61
CA ARG A 209 16.92 -5.92 -15.82
C ARG A 209 16.13 -7.14 -15.32
N TYR A 210 15.09 -6.97 -14.52
CA TYR A 210 14.27 -8.12 -14.07
C TYR A 210 13.12 -8.44 -15.01
N TRP A 211 12.77 -7.49 -15.89
CA TRP A 211 11.59 -7.56 -16.76
C TRP A 211 11.93 -7.70 -18.24
N ASN A 212 13.16 -7.40 -18.66
CA ASN A 212 13.57 -7.56 -20.06
C ASN A 212 13.82 -9.04 -20.41
N ARG A 213 12.95 -9.55 -21.29
CA ARG A 213 13.04 -10.84 -21.96
C ARG A 213 14.18 -10.87 -22.97
#